data_AF-A0A7C1VIB1-F1
#
_entry.id   AF-A0A7C1VIB1-F1
#
_cell.length_a   1.000
_cell.length_b   1.000
_cell.length_c   1.000
_cell.angle_alpha   90.00
_cell.angle_beta   90.00
_cell.angle_gamma   90.00
#
_symmetry.space_group_name_H-M   'P 1'
#
loop_
_entity.id
_entity.type
_entity.pdbx_description
1 polymer ?
#
loop_
_entity_poly.entity_id
_entity_poly.type
_entity_poly.pdbx_seq_one_letter_code
_entity_poly.pdbx_strand_id
1 'polypeptide(L)'
;DPMPADLAPDWTGGHSFSLLPGGAVRKYNISEIERLTYELLVDITDAIYKAKAHNAVYSPIYGYWEWAQDRWLVKIKAEASRLKRFAEIEKKLGIKHTAYDFWKHGEYTDLYLGWRRKGEGGLQSE
;
A
#
# COMPACT_ATOMS: atom_id res chain seq x y z
N ASP A 1 -5.99 6.85 -5.02
CA ASP A 1 -5.05 7.62 -5.84
C ASP A 1 -3.65 7.26 -5.37
N PRO A 2 -2.82 6.67 -6.23
CA PRO A 2 -3.17 6.16 -7.56
C PRO A 2 -4.12 4.95 -7.46
N MET A 3 -4.64 4.47 -8.60
CA MET A 3 -5.20 3.11 -8.72
C MET A 3 -4.10 2.15 -9.18
N PRO A 4 -4.25 0.82 -9.02
CA PRO A 4 -3.20 -0.14 -9.36
C PRO A 4 -2.67 -0.07 -10.81
N ALA A 5 -3.54 0.26 -11.77
CA ALA A 5 -3.17 0.43 -13.18
C ALA A 5 -2.26 1.64 -13.44
N ASP A 6 -2.26 2.61 -12.53
CA ASP A 6 -1.46 3.83 -12.61
C ASP A 6 -0.11 3.69 -11.88
N LEU A 7 0.13 2.58 -11.19
CA LEU A 7 1.41 2.27 -10.56
C LEU A 7 2.34 1.54 -11.53
N ALA A 8 3.64 1.49 -11.19
CA ALA A 8 4.54 0.53 -11.79
C ALA A 8 4.04 -0.90 -11.52
N PRO A 9 4.26 -1.87 -12.43
CA PRO A 9 3.82 -3.24 -12.22
C PRO A 9 4.47 -3.84 -10.97
N ASP A 10 3.74 -4.72 -10.30
CA ASP A 10 4.30 -5.48 -9.19
C ASP A 10 5.30 -6.55 -9.66
N TRP A 11 5.87 -7.31 -8.73
CA TRP A 11 6.89 -8.32 -9.08
C TRP A 11 6.37 -9.44 -10.00
N THR A 12 5.06 -9.59 -10.16
CA THR A 12 4.42 -10.54 -11.09
C THR A 12 4.29 -9.97 -12.51
N GLY A 13 4.51 -8.66 -12.68
CA GLY A 13 4.19 -7.94 -13.92
C GLY A 13 2.75 -7.45 -13.97
N GLY A 14 1.96 -7.69 -12.92
CA GLY A 14 0.56 -7.31 -12.83
C GLY A 14 0.34 -5.93 -12.22
N HIS A 15 -0.89 -5.44 -12.37
CA HIS A 15 -1.40 -4.19 -11.79
C HIS A 15 -2.56 -4.46 -10.83
N SER A 16 -2.40 -5.47 -9.98
CA SER A 16 -3.41 -5.84 -8.99
C SER A 16 -3.30 -4.98 -7.73
N PHE A 17 -4.43 -4.72 -7.08
CA PHE A 17 -4.44 -4.07 -5.76
C PHE A 17 -3.70 -4.93 -4.75
N SER A 18 -2.77 -4.35 -3.99
CA SER A 18 -1.80 -5.13 -3.20
C SER A 18 -2.43 -5.98 -2.10
N LEU A 19 -3.57 -5.56 -1.55
CA LEU A 19 -4.24 -6.20 -0.42
C LEU A 19 -5.46 -7.05 -0.81
N LEU A 20 -5.64 -7.34 -2.10
CA LEU A 20 -6.69 -8.25 -2.60
C LEU A 20 -6.09 -9.59 -3.02
N PRO A 21 -6.90 -10.68 -3.11
CA PRO A 21 -6.46 -11.93 -3.68
C PRO A 21 -5.84 -11.76 -5.07
N GLY A 22 -4.67 -12.36 -5.30
CA GLY A 22 -3.89 -12.19 -6.54
C GLY A 22 -3.06 -10.90 -6.59
N GLY A 23 -3.12 -10.06 -5.56
CA GLY A 23 -2.22 -8.93 -5.36
C GLY A 23 -0.92 -9.31 -4.67
N ALA A 24 0.16 -8.58 -4.98
CA ALA A 24 1.41 -8.68 -4.24
C ALA A 24 1.41 -7.77 -3.01
N VAL A 25 1.17 -8.34 -1.82
CA VAL A 25 1.18 -7.63 -0.53
C VAL A 25 2.56 -7.03 -0.26
N ARG A 26 2.65 -5.70 -0.12
CA ARG A 26 3.93 -4.96 -0.02
C ARG A 26 3.72 -3.60 0.66
N LYS A 27 4.83 -2.90 0.92
CA LYS A 27 4.85 -1.55 1.52
C LYS A 27 5.37 -0.42 0.60
N TYR A 28 5.78 -0.77 -0.62
CA TYR A 28 6.38 0.14 -1.60
C TYR A 28 5.66 0.01 -2.95
N ASN A 29 5.72 1.04 -3.79
CA ASN A 29 5.02 1.08 -5.09
C ASN A 29 3.52 0.73 -4.97
N ILE A 30 2.84 1.47 -4.11
CA ILE A 30 1.43 1.33 -3.75
C ILE A 30 0.89 2.69 -3.33
N SER A 31 -0.43 2.82 -3.22
CA SER A 31 -1.05 4.01 -2.66
C SER A 31 -0.79 4.12 -1.15
N GLU A 32 -0.90 5.35 -0.61
CA GLU A 32 -0.71 5.61 0.82
C GLU A 32 -1.69 4.80 1.69
N ILE A 33 -2.93 4.63 1.24
CA ILE A 33 -3.92 3.83 1.98
C ILE A 33 -3.55 2.34 2.02
N GLU A 34 -2.96 1.80 0.95
CA GLU A 34 -2.42 0.43 0.93
C GLU A 34 -1.23 0.31 1.88
N ARG A 35 -0.29 1.27 1.86
CA ARG A 35 0.88 1.29 2.76
C ARG A 35 0.46 1.33 4.22
N LEU A 36 -0.42 2.25 4.59
CA LEU A 36 -0.93 2.37 5.97
C LEU A 36 -1.65 1.09 6.41
N THR A 37 -2.41 0.45 5.51
CA THR A 37 -3.11 -0.79 5.84
C THR A 37 -2.14 -1.97 5.98
N TYR A 38 -1.10 -2.05 5.14
CA TYR A 38 -0.01 -3.01 5.30
C TYR A 38 0.66 -2.84 6.66
N GLU A 39 1.07 -1.63 7.03
CA GLU A 39 1.76 -1.37 8.30
C GLU A 39 0.88 -1.71 9.51
N LEU A 40 -0.41 -1.40 9.43
CA LEU A 40 -1.36 -1.78 10.47
C LEU A 40 -1.43 -3.30 10.65
N LEU A 41 -1.54 -4.04 9.54
CA LEU A 41 -1.76 -5.48 9.56
C LEU A 41 -0.48 -6.29 9.83
N VAL A 42 0.61 -5.95 9.16
CA VAL A 42 1.87 -6.70 9.20
C VAL A 42 2.74 -6.22 10.34
N ASP A 43 3.05 -4.93 10.40
CA ASP A 43 4.05 -4.44 11.36
C ASP A 43 3.46 -4.30 12.77
N ILE A 44 2.30 -3.66 12.89
CA ILE A 44 1.73 -3.31 14.19
C ILE A 44 1.00 -4.51 14.81
N THR A 45 0.10 -5.16 14.06
CA THR A 45 -0.72 -6.24 14.61
C THR A 45 0.15 -7.47 14.96
N ASP A 46 1.17 -7.81 14.16
CA ASP A 46 2.13 -8.86 14.55
C ASP A 46 2.93 -8.45 15.78
N ALA A 47 3.41 -7.20 15.87
CA ALA A 47 4.16 -6.75 17.04
C ALA A 47 3.35 -6.81 18.34
N ILE A 48 2.03 -6.56 18.30
CA ILE A 48 1.14 -6.76 19.46
C ILE A 48 1.12 -8.23 19.87
N TYR A 49 0.93 -9.14 18.91
CA TYR A 49 0.99 -10.58 19.17
C TYR A 49 2.32 -10.98 19.79
N LYS A 50 3.45 -10.56 19.18
CA LYS A 50 4.80 -10.85 19.68
C LYS A 50 4.99 -10.32 21.09
N ALA A 51 4.60 -9.08 21.36
CA ALA A 51 4.76 -8.47 22.67
C ALA A 51 4.01 -9.25 23.76
N LYS A 52 2.76 -9.66 23.49
CA LYS A 52 1.97 -10.47 24.43
C LYS A 52 2.55 -11.88 24.60
N ALA A 53 2.99 -12.51 23.51
CA ALA A 53 3.60 -13.84 23.55
C ALA A 53 4.90 -13.89 24.37
N HIS A 54 5.66 -12.79 24.43
CA HIS A 54 6.90 -12.69 25.21
C HIS A 54 6.70 -12.07 26.60
N ASN A 55 5.46 -12.00 27.10
CA ASN A 55 5.13 -11.40 28.39
C ASN A 55 5.67 -9.97 28.57
N ALA A 56 5.80 -9.22 27.47
CA ALA A 56 6.17 -7.82 27.57
C ALA A 56 4.98 -7.06 28.17
N VAL A 57 5.09 -6.67 29.44
CA VAL A 57 3.96 -6.07 30.18
C VAL A 57 3.68 -4.64 29.71
N TYR A 58 4.73 -3.91 29.31
CA TYR A 58 4.62 -2.51 28.88
C TYR A 58 4.41 -2.36 27.37
N SER A 59 5.18 -3.11 26.56
CA SER A 59 5.27 -2.98 25.10
C SER A 59 3.93 -2.99 24.34
N PRO A 60 3.00 -3.93 24.58
CA PRO A 60 1.79 -4.07 23.76
C PRO A 60 0.85 -2.88 23.95
N ILE A 61 0.75 -2.33 25.16
CA ILE A 61 -0.21 -1.26 25.47
C ILE A 61 0.51 0.10 25.46
N TYR A 62 1.36 0.33 26.45
CA TYR A 62 1.98 1.63 26.74
C TYR A 62 3.30 1.88 25.98
N GLY A 63 3.94 0.81 25.51
CA GLY A 63 5.22 0.89 24.83
C GLY A 63 5.13 1.51 23.45
N TYR A 64 4.13 1.12 22.65
CA TYR A 64 3.84 1.74 21.37
C TYR A 64 2.62 1.11 20.66
N TRP A 65 2.43 -0.21 20.76
CA TRP A 65 1.80 -0.99 19.70
C TRP A 65 0.27 -0.87 19.58
N GLU A 66 -0.50 -1.10 20.64
CA GLU A 66 -1.97 -0.95 20.60
C GLU A 66 -2.37 0.49 20.30
N TRP A 67 -1.67 1.48 20.88
CA TRP A 67 -1.88 2.88 20.53
C TRP A 67 -1.42 3.22 19.11
N ALA A 68 -0.40 2.55 18.58
CA ALA A 68 -0.04 2.66 17.17
C ALA A 68 -1.16 2.12 16.28
N GLN A 69 -1.81 1.01 16.68
CA GLN A 69 -2.94 0.44 15.97
C GLN A 69 -4.07 1.48 15.83
N ASP A 70 -4.44 2.14 16.93
CA ASP A 70 -5.44 3.21 16.93
C ASP A 70 -5.02 4.39 16.06
N ARG A 71 -3.76 4.86 16.19
CA ARG A 71 -3.23 5.97 15.37
C ARG A 71 -3.26 5.64 13.88
N TRP A 72 -2.92 4.42 13.49
CA TRP A 72 -2.96 3.99 12.09
C TRP A 72 -4.39 3.88 11.58
N LEU A 73 -5.32 3.38 12.40
CA LEU A 73 -6.74 3.35 12.02
C LEU A 73 -7.27 4.77 11.75
N VAL A 74 -6.91 5.74 12.59
CA VAL A 74 -7.27 7.16 12.35
C VAL A 74 -6.66 7.67 11.04
N LYS A 75 -5.37 7.39 10.78
CA LYS A 75 -4.71 7.78 9.53
C LYS A 75 -5.38 7.16 8.29
N ILE A 76 -5.72 5.88 8.33
CA ILE A 76 -6.41 5.18 7.23
C ILE A 76 -7.77 5.82 6.97
N LYS A 77 -8.55 6.09 8.01
CA LYS A 77 -9.85 6.77 7.87
C LYS A 77 -9.72 8.19 7.33
N ALA A 78 -8.70 8.92 7.76
CA ALA A 78 -8.41 10.27 7.28
C ALA A 78 -8.03 10.26 5.79
N GLU A 79 -7.15 9.34 5.37
CA GLU A 79 -6.75 9.19 3.98
C GLU A 79 -7.93 8.76 3.10
N ALA A 80 -8.73 7.80 3.54
CA ALA A 80 -9.96 7.40 2.85
C ALA A 80 -10.95 8.56 2.70
N SER A 81 -11.10 9.40 3.74
CA SER A 81 -11.94 10.59 3.68
C SER A 81 -11.41 11.61 2.67
N ARG A 82 -10.09 11.86 2.68
CA ARG A 82 -9.41 12.75 1.71
C ARG A 82 -9.66 12.29 0.28
N LEU A 83 -9.41 11.01 -0.02
CA LEU A 83 -9.61 10.43 -1.35
C LEU A 83 -11.06 10.55 -1.84
N LYS A 84 -12.04 10.22 -0.98
CA LYS A 84 -13.46 10.35 -1.32
C LYS A 84 -13.87 11.79 -1.61
N ARG A 85 -13.37 12.75 -0.82
CA ARG A 85 -13.68 14.18 -1.00
C ARG A 85 -13.14 14.70 -2.33
N PHE A 86 -11.91 14.36 -2.70
CA PHE A 86 -11.35 14.75 -3.99
C PHE A 86 -12.14 14.15 -5.15
N ALA A 87 -12.42 12.84 -5.10
CA ALA A 87 -13.20 12.17 -6.15
C ALA A 87 -14.59 12.81 -6.38
N GLU A 88 -15.29 13.17 -5.30
CA GLU A 88 -16.60 13.85 -5.40
C GLU A 88 -16.49 15.28 -5.94
N ILE A 89 -15.46 16.04 -5.55
CA ILE A 89 -15.21 17.39 -6.07
C ILE A 89 -14.89 17.34 -7.57
N GLU A 90 -13.97 16.46 -7.97
CA GLU A 90 -13.56 16.28 -9.37
C GLU A 90 -14.75 15.87 -10.24
N LYS A 91 -15.55 14.90 -9.77
CA LYS A 91 -16.78 14.48 -10.44
C LYS A 91 -17.77 15.63 -10.61
N LYS A 92 -17.98 16.45 -9.57
CA LYS A 92 -18.92 17.59 -9.61
C LYS A 92 -18.46 18.69 -10.58
N LEU A 93 -17.16 18.89 -10.71
CA LEU A 93 -16.57 19.88 -11.61
C LEU A 93 -16.30 19.34 -13.03
N GLY A 94 -16.55 18.05 -13.28
CA GLY A 94 -16.23 17.40 -14.56
C GLY A 94 -14.73 17.27 -14.82
N ILE A 95 -13.90 17.29 -13.77
CA ILE A 95 -12.46 17.10 -13.88
C ILE A 95 -12.17 15.61 -14.09
N LYS A 96 -11.51 15.27 -15.20
CA LYS A 96 -10.99 13.92 -15.43
C LYS A 96 -9.62 13.81 -14.77
N HIS A 97 -9.59 13.39 -13.50
CA HIS A 97 -8.34 13.16 -12.78
C HIS A 97 -7.52 12.06 -13.43
N THR A 98 -6.21 12.28 -13.52
CA THR A 98 -5.21 11.31 -13.95
C THR A 98 -4.10 11.31 -12.92
N ALA A 99 -3.71 10.12 -12.46
CA ALA A 99 -2.58 10.00 -11.54
C ALA A 99 -1.31 10.57 -12.18
N TYR A 100 -0.45 11.17 -11.35
CA TYR A 100 0.84 11.70 -11.79
C TYR A 100 1.78 10.59 -12.26
N ASP A 101 2.64 10.91 -13.23
CA ASP A 101 3.55 9.94 -13.86
C ASP A 101 4.56 9.34 -12.87
N PHE A 102 4.93 10.06 -11.80
CA PHE A 102 5.87 9.56 -10.79
C PHE A 102 5.37 8.32 -10.04
N TRP A 103 4.06 8.03 -10.10
CA TRP A 103 3.51 6.79 -9.55
C TRP A 103 3.90 5.56 -10.38
N LYS A 104 4.17 5.75 -11.67
CA LYS A 104 4.52 4.70 -12.62
C LYS A 104 6.00 4.69 -12.97
N HIS A 105 6.58 5.85 -13.22
CA HIS A 105 7.93 6.00 -13.73
C HIS A 105 8.82 6.85 -12.83
N GLY A 106 10.11 6.57 -12.87
CA GLY A 106 11.11 7.18 -11.99
C GLY A 106 12.34 6.29 -11.85
N GLU A 107 13.47 6.91 -11.49
CA GLU A 107 14.78 6.24 -11.46
C GLU A 107 14.76 4.89 -10.71
N TYR A 108 14.03 4.81 -9.59
CA TYR A 108 13.89 3.58 -8.82
C TYR A 108 12.83 2.62 -9.37
N THR A 109 11.65 3.13 -9.77
CA THR A 109 10.52 2.30 -10.22
C THR A 109 10.76 1.69 -11.60
N ASP A 110 11.58 2.31 -12.44
CA ASP A 110 11.95 1.80 -13.76
C ASP A 110 12.91 0.59 -13.69
N LEU A 111 13.51 0.35 -12.51
CA LEU A 111 14.35 -0.83 -12.25
C LEU A 111 13.55 -2.06 -11.83
N TYR A 112 12.24 -1.95 -11.64
CA TYR A 112 11.44 -3.07 -11.14
C TYR A 112 11.40 -4.26 -12.10
N LEU A 113 11.54 -5.46 -11.53
CA LEU A 113 11.43 -6.72 -12.27
C LEU A 113 10.08 -6.90 -12.96
N GLY A 114 9.01 -6.27 -12.44
CA GLY A 114 7.67 -6.30 -13.02
C GLY A 114 7.66 -5.89 -14.49
N TRP A 115 8.46 -4.90 -14.88
CA TRP A 115 8.60 -4.46 -16.26
C TRP A 115 9.21 -5.51 -17.19
N ARG A 116 10.00 -6.44 -16.64
CA ARG A 116 10.71 -7.48 -17.39
C ARG A 116 9.97 -8.82 -17.41
N ARG A 117 8.86 -8.93 -16.67
CA ARG A 117 8.03 -10.14 -16.68
C ARG A 117 7.28 -10.22 -18.01
N LYS A 118 7.48 -11.31 -18.74
CA LYS A 118 6.54 -11.72 -19.78
C LYS A 118 5.40 -12.48 -19.09
N GLY A 119 4.18 -12.41 -19.62
CA GLY A 119 3.02 -13.09 -19.05
C GLY A 119 3.30 -14.55 -18.65
N GLU A 120 2.55 -15.04 -17.66
CA GLU A 120 2.61 -16.38 -17.04
C GLU A 120 3.94 -17.16 -17.23
N GLY A 121 5.01 -16.72 -16.54
CA GLY A 121 6.09 -17.62 -16.10
C GLY A 121 7.54 -17.30 -16.50
N GLY A 122 7.82 -16.23 -17.27
CA GLY A 122 9.19 -15.99 -17.79
C GLY A 122 9.96 -14.84 -17.11
N LEU A 123 11.17 -15.12 -16.62
CA LEU A 123 12.28 -14.15 -16.62
C LEU A 123 12.91 -14.18 -18.03
N GLN A 124 13.26 -13.02 -18.59
CA GLN A 124 14.14 -13.00 -19.77
C GLN A 124 15.49 -13.59 -19.33
N SER A 125 15.85 -14.77 -19.86
CA SER A 125 17.25 -15.16 -19.94
C SER A 125 17.93 -14.23 -20.94
N GLU A 126 19.03 -13.60 -20.51
CA GLU A 126 19.94 -12.86 -21.39
C GLU A 126 20.44 -13.74 -22.55
#